data_AF-A0A945XWG8-F1
#
_entry.id   AF-A0A945XWG8-F1
#
_cell.length_a   1.000
_cell.length_b   1.000
_cell.length_c   1.000
_cell.angle_alpha   90.00
_cell.angle_beta   90.00
_cell.angle_gamma   90.00
#
_symmetry.space_group_name_H-M   'P 1'
#
loop_
_entity.id
_entity.type
_entity.pdbx_description
1 polymer ?
#
loop_
_entity_poly.entity_id
_entity_poly.type
_entity_poly.pdbx_seq_one_letter_code
_entity_poly.pdbx_strand_id
1 'polypeptide(L)'
;RAISRTMIEKALFKSLHPVEQAFVFLPLEHSEKLSDQSRSVQLYENLAVQCAAPYRPFIENALDYARRHHGIIERFGRFPHRNTILKRSATDDEEQFLAGGGDTFGPAPASEGLDNAQQ
;
A
#
# COMPACT_ATOMS: atom_id res chain seq x y z
N ARG A 1 -9.27 -7.34 4.15
CA ARG A 1 -8.18 -8.25 4.61
C ARG A 1 -8.62 -9.70 4.81
N ALA A 2 -9.72 -9.99 5.51
CA ALA A 2 -10.13 -11.37 5.81
C ALA A 2 -10.28 -12.25 4.55
N ILE A 3 -10.97 -11.76 3.51
CA ILE A 3 -11.16 -12.49 2.25
C ILE A 3 -9.81 -12.77 1.57
N SER A 4 -8.94 -11.77 1.41
CA SER A 4 -7.59 -11.94 0.87
C SER A 4 -6.78 -13.00 1.62
N ARG A 5 -6.81 -12.97 2.95
CA ARG A 5 -6.13 -13.98 3.77
C ARG A 5 -6.66 -15.38 3.49
N THR A 6 -7.97 -15.56 3.47
CA THR A 6 -8.58 -16.85 3.11
C THR A 6 -8.16 -17.32 1.72
N MET A 7 -8.13 -16.42 0.73
CA MET A 7 -7.68 -16.77 -0.62
C MET A 7 -6.21 -17.19 -0.65
N ILE A 8 -5.34 -16.51 0.09
CA ILE A 8 -3.90 -16.81 0.17
C ILE A 8 -3.64 -18.12 0.91
N GLU A 9 -4.23 -18.29 2.09
CA GLU A 9 -4.06 -19.46 2.96
C GLU A 9 -4.56 -20.75 2.29
N LYS A 10 -5.67 -20.66 1.56
CA LYS A 10 -6.22 -21.78 0.78
C LYS A 10 -5.66 -21.87 -0.65
N ALA A 11 -4.70 -21.01 -1.00
CA ALA A 11 -4.09 -20.92 -2.34
C ALA A 11 -5.10 -20.77 -3.51
N LEU A 12 -6.28 -20.21 -3.24
CA LEU A 12 -7.36 -20.05 -4.22
C LEU A 12 -7.02 -19.00 -5.30
N PHE A 13 -6.04 -18.14 -5.06
CA PHE A 13 -5.60 -17.13 -6.03
C PHE A 13 -4.74 -17.71 -7.16
N LYS A 14 -4.18 -18.93 -7.01
CA LYS A 14 -3.18 -19.47 -7.96
C LYS A 14 -3.72 -19.70 -9.37
N SER A 15 -5.03 -19.89 -9.52
CA SER A 15 -5.67 -20.06 -10.83
C SER A 15 -6.02 -18.74 -11.52
N LEU A 16 -5.80 -17.60 -10.86
CA LEU A 16 -6.13 -16.28 -11.39
C LEU A 16 -5.04 -15.76 -12.31
N HIS A 17 -5.40 -14.82 -13.18
CA HIS A 17 -4.46 -14.07 -13.99
C HIS A 17 -3.47 -13.30 -13.07
N PRO A 18 -2.17 -13.13 -13.43
CA PRO A 18 -1.20 -12.48 -12.54
C PRO A 18 -1.64 -11.10 -12.03
N VAL A 19 -2.28 -10.30 -12.88
CA VAL A 19 -2.86 -9.00 -12.49
C VAL A 19 -3.93 -9.17 -11.41
N GLU A 20 -4.80 -10.17 -11.52
CA GLU A 20 -5.84 -10.46 -10.52
C GLU A 20 -5.22 -10.96 -9.21
N GLN A 21 -4.14 -11.75 -9.27
CA GLN A 21 -3.40 -12.18 -8.08
C GLN A 21 -2.85 -10.98 -7.30
N ALA A 22 -2.30 -9.98 -8.00
CA ALA A 22 -1.87 -8.72 -7.37
C ALA A 22 -3.02 -8.04 -6.60
N PHE A 23 -4.23 -7.99 -7.17
CA PHE A 23 -5.39 -7.44 -6.47
C PHE A 23 -5.80 -8.25 -5.22
N VAL A 24 -5.56 -9.57 -5.19
CA VAL A 24 -5.76 -10.37 -3.97
C VAL A 24 -4.79 -9.96 -2.86
N PHE A 25 -3.57 -9.55 -3.20
CA PHE A 25 -2.52 -9.18 -2.25
C PHE A 25 -2.65 -7.75 -1.72
N LEU A 26 -3.20 -6.84 -2.53
CA LEU A 26 -3.33 -5.41 -2.22
C LEU A 26 -3.92 -5.10 -0.82
N PRO A 27 -4.91 -5.84 -0.28
CA PRO A 27 -5.39 -5.57 1.08
C PRO A 27 -4.36 -5.83 2.20
N LEU A 28 -3.33 -6.65 1.97
CA LEU A 28 -2.21 -6.84 2.90
C LEU A 28 -1.26 -5.64 2.83
N GLU A 29 -0.94 -5.16 1.63
CA GLU A 29 -0.18 -3.92 1.37
C GLU A 29 -0.83 -2.67 1.98
N HIS A 30 -2.16 -2.60 2.03
CA HIS A 30 -2.88 -1.48 2.66
C HIS A 30 -3.05 -1.61 4.19
N SER A 31 -2.52 -2.67 4.82
CA SER A 31 -2.61 -2.95 6.26
C SER A 31 -1.56 -2.19 7.07
N GLU A 32 -1.93 -1.57 8.19
CA GLU A 32 -0.98 -1.02 9.18
C GLU A 32 -0.46 -2.11 10.14
N LYS A 33 -0.17 -3.31 9.62
CA LYS A 33 0.45 -4.42 10.38
C LYS A 33 1.72 -4.85 9.68
N LEU A 34 2.86 -4.81 10.37
CA LEU A 34 4.14 -5.19 9.79
C LEU A 34 4.14 -6.62 9.23
N SER A 35 3.53 -7.57 9.94
CA SER A 35 3.38 -8.96 9.46
C SER A 35 2.67 -9.06 8.10
N ASP A 36 1.71 -8.18 7.85
CA ASP A 36 0.92 -8.18 6.62
C ASP A 36 1.74 -7.56 5.48
N GLN A 37 2.52 -6.51 5.79
CA GLN A 37 3.46 -5.89 4.86
C GLN A 37 4.52 -6.87 4.40
N SER A 38 5.20 -7.55 5.33
CA SER A 38 6.25 -8.52 4.98
C SER A 38 5.68 -9.67 4.16
N ARG A 39 4.44 -10.11 4.48
CA ARG A 39 3.75 -11.12 3.68
C ARG A 39 3.38 -10.60 2.28
N SER A 40 2.95 -9.36 2.16
CA SER A 40 2.64 -8.72 0.88
C SER A 40 3.86 -8.72 -0.05
N VAL A 41 4.99 -8.21 0.45
CA VAL A 41 6.26 -8.18 -0.31
C VAL A 41 6.64 -9.57 -0.80
N GLN A 42 6.63 -10.58 0.08
CA GLN A 42 6.94 -11.96 -0.31
C GLN A 42 6.01 -12.50 -1.41
N LEU A 43 4.71 -12.18 -1.37
CA LEU A 43 3.76 -12.65 -2.37
C LEU A 43 4.04 -12.02 -3.74
N TYR A 44 4.31 -10.71 -3.77
CA TYR A 44 4.67 -10.02 -5.00
C TYR A 44 6.03 -10.45 -5.57
N GLU A 45 7.03 -10.70 -4.72
CA GLU A 45 8.34 -11.24 -5.15
C GLU A 45 8.18 -12.61 -5.85
N ASN A 46 7.41 -13.51 -5.22
CA ASN A 46 7.13 -14.81 -5.81
C ASN A 46 6.36 -14.70 -7.13
N LEU A 47 5.38 -13.78 -7.19
CA LEU A 47 4.61 -13.56 -8.40
C LEU A 47 5.48 -12.99 -9.52
N ALA A 48 6.38 -12.04 -9.24
CA ALA A 48 7.28 -11.44 -10.23
C ALA A 48 8.18 -12.51 -10.89
N VAL A 49 8.69 -13.45 -10.09
CA VAL A 49 9.51 -14.58 -10.57
C VAL A 49 8.70 -15.52 -11.47
N GLN A 50 7.46 -15.83 -11.10
CA GLN A 50 6.61 -16.80 -11.82
C GLN A 50 5.89 -16.19 -13.03
N CYS A 51 5.75 -14.86 -13.06
CA CYS A 51 4.96 -14.17 -14.07
C CYS A 51 5.62 -14.22 -15.46
N ALA A 52 4.81 -14.46 -16.48
CA ALA A 52 5.22 -14.40 -17.88
C ALA A 52 5.60 -12.97 -18.29
N ALA A 53 6.52 -12.85 -19.25
CA ALA A 53 7.12 -11.59 -19.66
C ALA A 53 6.14 -10.43 -19.96
N PRO A 54 4.98 -10.64 -20.62
CA PRO A 54 4.07 -9.54 -20.94
C PRO A 54 3.49 -8.82 -19.72
N TYR A 55 3.34 -9.50 -18.59
CA TYR A 55 2.73 -8.95 -17.38
C TYR A 55 3.77 -8.64 -16.29
N ARG A 56 5.00 -9.15 -16.42
CA ARG A 56 6.06 -8.94 -15.43
C ARG A 56 6.32 -7.46 -15.11
N PRO A 57 6.37 -6.51 -16.08
CA PRO A 57 6.57 -5.09 -15.74
C PRO A 57 5.49 -4.53 -14.82
N PHE A 58 4.24 -4.96 -15.01
CA PHE A 58 3.14 -4.56 -14.11
C PHE A 58 3.34 -5.13 -12.70
N ILE A 59 3.76 -6.39 -12.58
CA ILE A 59 4.00 -7.04 -11.30
C ILE A 59 5.23 -6.47 -10.58
N GLU A 60 6.31 -6.14 -11.31
CA GLU A 60 7.50 -5.49 -10.77
C GLU A 60 7.18 -4.09 -10.24
N ASN A 61 6.35 -3.32 -10.96
CA ASN A 61 5.83 -2.06 -10.45
C ASN A 61 4.99 -2.27 -9.19
N ALA A 62 4.08 -3.24 -9.16
CA ALA A 62 3.29 -3.55 -7.96
C ALA A 62 4.18 -3.96 -6.76
N LEU A 63 5.26 -4.71 -7.02
CA LEU A 63 6.25 -5.06 -6.00
C LEU A 63 6.99 -3.84 -5.43
N ASP A 64 7.35 -2.87 -6.27
CA ASP A 64 7.95 -1.61 -5.80
C ASP A 64 7.03 -0.88 -4.83
N TYR A 65 5.74 -0.75 -5.17
CA TYR A 65 4.74 -0.16 -4.27
C TYR A 65 4.60 -0.94 -2.97
N ALA A 66 4.58 -2.28 -3.00
CA ALA A 66 4.54 -3.10 -1.79
C ALA A 66 5.75 -2.86 -0.87
N ARG A 67 6.94 -2.68 -1.44
CA ARG A 67 8.17 -2.37 -0.68
C ARG A 67 8.12 -0.97 -0.06
N ARG A 68 7.60 0.03 -0.79
CA ARG A 68 7.40 1.39 -0.27
C ARG A 68 6.40 1.41 0.88
N HIS A 69 5.26 0.72 0.75
CA HIS A 69 4.31 0.55 1.85
C HIS A 69 4.94 -0.13 3.07
N HIS A 70 5.71 -1.21 2.86
CA HIS A 70 6.45 -1.88 3.93
C HIS A 70 7.37 -0.92 4.67
N GLY A 71 8.20 -0.15 3.95
CA GLY A 71 9.15 0.79 4.55
C GLY A 71 8.48 1.85 5.45
N ILE A 72 7.32 2.37 5.04
CA ILE A 72 6.55 3.32 5.88
C ILE A 72 6.05 2.63 7.15
N ILE A 73 5.47 1.43 7.05
CA ILE A 73 4.96 0.70 8.21
C ILE A 73 6.08 0.22 9.12
N GLU A 74 7.23 -0.17 8.58
CA GLU A 74 8.41 -0.51 9.37
C GLU A 74 8.92 0.69 10.16
N ARG A 75 8.93 1.89 9.55
CA ARG A 75 9.39 3.13 10.20
C ARG A 75 8.40 3.69 11.23
N PHE A 76 7.12 3.75 10.89
CA PHE A 76 6.11 4.49 11.68
C PHE A 76 5.07 3.60 12.34
N GLY A 77 5.00 2.31 11.99
CA GLY A 77 3.95 1.39 12.44
C GLY A 77 2.56 1.65 11.84
N ARG A 78 2.40 2.73 11.07
CA ARG A 78 1.14 3.20 10.48
C ARG A 78 1.43 4.07 9.25
N PHE A 79 0.40 4.45 8.51
CA PHE A 79 0.51 5.38 7.39
C PHE A 79 0.26 6.83 7.85
N PRO A 80 1.29 7.71 7.89
CA PRO A 80 1.13 9.07 8.42
C PRO A 80 0.09 9.90 7.69
N HIS A 81 -0.02 9.74 6.36
CA HIS A 81 -1.02 10.46 5.54
C HIS A 81 -2.48 10.12 5.91
N ARG A 82 -2.73 9.06 6.68
CA ARG A 82 -4.07 8.72 7.20
C ARG A 82 -4.37 9.38 8.54
N ASN A 83 -3.42 10.09 9.15
CA ASN A 83 -3.60 10.66 10.49
C ASN A 83 -4.81 11.61 10.54
N THR A 84 -4.93 12.54 9.59
CA THR A 84 -6.05 13.50 9.55
C THR A 84 -7.40 12.81 9.44
N ILE A 85 -7.57 11.90 8.47
CA ILE A 85 -8.86 11.23 8.24
C ILE A 85 -9.24 10.27 9.37
N LEU A 86 -8.25 9.68 10.04
CA LEU A 86 -8.44 8.80 11.20
C LEU A 86 -8.40 9.54 12.55
N LYS A 87 -8.30 10.88 12.54
CA LYS A 87 -8.24 11.75 13.73
C LYS A 87 -7.13 11.35 14.73
N ARG A 88 -5.94 11.05 14.21
CA ARG A 88 -4.73 10.75 14.99
C ARG A 88 -3.83 11.97 15.04
N SER A 89 -3.21 12.23 16.20
CA SER A 89 -2.10 13.17 16.29
C SER A 89 -0.88 12.62 15.54
N ALA A 90 -0.25 13.47 14.73
CA ALA A 90 1.03 13.16 14.10
C ALA A 90 2.17 13.32 15.11
N THR A 91 3.28 12.61 14.88
CA THR A 91 4.55 12.89 15.56
C THR A 91 5.40 13.83 14.71
N ASP A 92 6.39 14.50 15.31
CA ASP A 92 7.30 15.39 14.57
C ASP A 92 7.97 14.68 13.38
N ASP A 93 8.38 13.42 13.54
CA ASP A 93 8.97 12.61 12.47
C ASP A 93 7.99 12.32 11.33
N GLU A 94 6.72 12.12 11.65
CA GLU A 94 5.65 11.90 10.67
C GLU A 94 5.33 13.19 9.91
N GLU A 95 5.31 14.33 10.60
CA GLU A 95 5.11 15.65 9.99
C GLU A 95 6.25 16.01 9.04
N GLN A 96 7.50 15.82 9.48
CA GLN A 96 8.69 16.04 8.65
C GLN A 96 8.71 15.11 7.44
N PHE A 97 8.32 13.84 7.61
CA PHE A 97 8.21 12.91 6.49
C PHE A 97 7.21 13.38 5.44
N LEU A 98 6.01 13.80 5.85
CA LEU A 98 4.99 14.29 4.92
C LEU A 98 5.40 15.63 4.27
N ALA A 99 5.94 16.57 5.05
CA ALA A 99 6.43 17.86 4.55
C ALA A 99 7.59 17.71 3.56
N GLY A 100 8.42 16.68 3.73
CA GLY A 100 9.52 16.34 2.81
C GLY A 100 9.10 15.61 1.53
N GLY A 101 7.81 15.50 1.23
CA GLY A 101 7.32 14.78 0.06
C GLY A 101 7.32 13.25 0.22
N GLY A 102 7.22 12.77 1.46
CA GLY A 102 7.09 11.35 1.76
C GLY A 102 5.91 10.71 1.07
N ASP A 103 6.03 9.41 0.80
CA ASP A 103 5.05 8.64 0.06
C ASP A 103 3.64 8.70 0.69
N THR A 104 2.66 9.04 -0.15
CA THR A 104 1.23 8.99 0.18
C THR A 104 0.50 8.13 -0.84
N PHE A 105 -0.54 7.42 -0.38
CA PHE A 105 -1.26 6.45 -1.21
C PHE A 105 -2.76 6.67 -1.10
N GLY A 106 -3.46 6.49 -2.23
CA GLY A 106 -4.90 6.77 -2.33
C GLY A 106 -5.17 8.17 -2.90
N PRO A 107 -6.47 8.54 -3.01
CA PRO A 107 -6.84 9.85 -3.53
C PRO A 107 -6.28 10.95 -2.60
N ALA A 108 -5.76 12.01 -3.20
CA ALA A 108 -5.37 13.21 -2.46
C ALA A 108 -6.56 13.67 -1.59
N PRO A 109 -6.30 14.19 -0.38
CA PRO A 109 -7.37 14.80 0.39
C PRO A 109 -8.05 15.84 -0.49
N ALA A 110 -9.39 15.82 -0.53
CA ALA A 110 -10.14 16.87 -1.19
C ALA A 110 -9.64 18.19 -0.59
N SER A 111 -9.08 19.07 -1.43
CA SER A 111 -8.75 20.42 -1.00
C SER A 111 -10.02 21.01 -0.41
N GLU A 112 -10.04 21.26 0.89
CA GLU A 112 -11.08 22.13 1.45
C GLU A 112 -10.98 23.44 0.68
N GLY A 113 -12.09 23.80 0.01
CA GLY A 113 -12.14 24.98 -0.82
C GLY A 113 -11.77 26.20 0.00
N LEU A 114 -10.62 26.79 -0.32
CA LEU A 114 -10.39 28.20 -0.05
C LEU A 114 -11.15 29.00 -1.11
N ASP A 115 -12.47 29.04 -0.97
CA ASP A 115 -13.23 30.19 -1.44
C ASP A 115 -13.47 31.11 -0.25
N ASN A 116 -12.72 32.20 -0.22
CA ASN A 116 -13.19 33.47 0.32
C ASN A 116 -12.32 34.58 -0.26
N ALA A 117 -12.87 35.19 -1.31
CA ALA A 117 -12.98 36.63 -1.52
C ALA A 117 -11.94 37.51 -0.83
N GLN A 118 -11.11 38.18 -1.64
CA GLN A 118 -10.82 39.60 -1.48
C GLN A 118 -10.24 40.16 -2.80
N GLN A 119 -11.04 41.04 -3.42
CA GLN A 119 -10.72 42.19 -4.30
C GLN A 119 -9.61 42.06 -5.35
#